data_AF-A0A4U8WEG4-F1
#
_entry.id   AF-A0A4U8WEG4-F1
#
_cell.length_a   1.000
_cell.length_b   1.000
_cell.length_c   1.000
_cell.angle_alpha   90.00
_cell.angle_beta   90.00
_cell.angle_gamma   90.00
#
_symmetry.space_group_name_H-M   'P 1'
#
loop_
_entity.id
_entity.type
_entity.pdbx_description
1 polymer ?
#
loop_
_entity_poly.entity_id
_entity_poly.type
_entity_poly.pdbx_seq_one_letter_code
_entity_poly.pdbx_strand_id
1 'polypeptide(L)'
;MPVFDQRLIPMTDFVIEYYSNEGYADLHTLSLMNNYAKFLRMPLRLDMFVPVDEKGNVLKEPKNYQIWKSLPHNQEITTDENSGNKISDEKRFFQRAEAKILFEGFDFAYNGFSVARLTVSYNSSIELSFNKNEQTFQGFADVESLVSLEDIYLTEVARKLIGLKN
;
A
#
# COMPACT_ATOMS: atom_id res chain seq x y z
N MET A 1 4.04 24.80 3.64
CA MET A 1 4.17 23.33 3.69
C MET A 1 4.35 22.86 2.26
N PRO A 2 5.37 22.03 1.95
CA PRO A 2 5.42 21.40 0.64
C PRO A 2 4.12 20.62 0.44
N VAL A 3 3.49 20.87 -0.71
CA VAL A 3 2.26 20.19 -1.12
C VAL A 3 2.68 18.81 -1.59
N PHE A 4 2.75 17.85 -0.67
CA PHE A 4 2.98 16.47 -1.03
C PHE A 4 1.72 15.96 -1.74
N ASP A 5 1.84 15.70 -3.04
CA ASP A 5 0.71 15.28 -3.89
C ASP A 5 0.31 13.81 -3.67
N GLN A 6 0.62 13.24 -2.50
CA GLN A 6 0.39 11.82 -2.13
C GLN A 6 1.01 10.78 -3.08
N ARG A 7 1.70 11.22 -4.14
CA ARG A 7 2.32 10.38 -5.16
C ARG A 7 3.63 9.77 -4.69
N LEU A 8 3.91 8.60 -5.24
CA LEU A 8 5.21 7.98 -5.24
C LEU A 8 6.12 8.76 -6.20
N ILE A 9 7.26 9.23 -5.71
CA ILE A 9 8.20 10.06 -6.47
C ILE A 9 9.62 9.51 -6.33
N PRO A 10 10.54 9.87 -7.23
CA PRO A 10 11.95 9.51 -7.08
C PRO A 10 12.52 10.01 -5.74
N MET A 11 13.51 9.28 -5.20
CA MET A 11 14.25 9.72 -4.00
C MET A 11 14.84 11.12 -4.16
N THR A 12 15.31 11.48 -5.36
CA THR A 12 15.87 12.81 -5.65
C THR A 12 14.84 13.90 -5.46
N ASP A 13 13.62 13.69 -5.97
CA ASP A 13 12.54 14.68 -5.91
C ASP A 13 12.05 14.81 -4.47
N PHE A 14 11.92 13.68 -3.77
CA PHE A 14 11.63 13.65 -2.34
C PHE A 14 12.66 14.46 -1.53
N VAL A 15 13.95 14.24 -1.77
CA VAL A 15 15.02 15.00 -1.09
C VAL A 15 14.93 16.48 -1.41
N ILE A 16 14.75 16.86 -2.68
CA ILE A 16 14.66 18.27 -3.09
C ILE A 16 13.46 18.95 -2.41
N GLU A 17 12.29 18.33 -2.40
CA GLU A 17 11.08 18.90 -1.78
C GLU A 17 11.25 19.12 -0.27
N TYR A 18 11.91 18.20 0.43
CA TYR A 18 12.11 18.28 1.88
C TYR A 18 13.30 19.15 2.30
N TYR A 19 14.37 19.23 1.49
CA TYR A 19 15.49 20.14 1.77
C TYR A 19 15.21 21.58 1.36
N SER A 20 14.41 21.83 0.32
CA SER A 20 14.20 23.19 -0.20
C SER A 20 13.50 24.12 0.79
N ASN A 21 12.92 23.57 1.86
CA ASN A 21 12.16 24.32 2.86
C ASN A 21 12.91 24.59 4.17
N GLU A 22 14.07 23.98 4.42
CA GLU A 22 14.81 24.15 5.69
C GLU A 22 16.29 24.46 5.45
N GLY A 23 16.79 25.53 6.09
CA GLY A 23 18.19 25.97 5.97
C GLY A 23 19.23 24.98 6.51
N TYR A 24 18.79 23.93 7.22
CA TYR A 24 19.54 22.75 7.66
C TYR A 24 18.56 21.58 7.82
N ALA A 25 18.96 20.36 7.45
CA ALA A 25 18.16 19.17 7.78
C ALA A 25 18.29 18.85 9.28
N ASP A 26 17.17 18.88 9.99
CA ASP A 26 17.08 18.39 11.35
C ASP A 26 17.05 16.85 11.41
N LEU A 27 17.12 16.28 12.63
CA LEU A 27 17.07 14.83 12.82
C LEU A 27 15.78 14.20 12.26
N HIS A 28 14.67 14.95 12.26
CA HIS A 28 13.39 14.47 11.77
C HIS A 28 13.43 14.29 10.25
N THR A 29 13.97 15.29 9.53
CA THR A 29 14.14 15.29 8.08
C THR A 29 15.04 14.15 7.62
N LEU A 30 16.16 13.93 8.33
CA LEU A 30 17.06 12.79 8.05
C LEU A 30 16.38 11.44 8.27
N SER A 31 15.57 11.31 9.33
CA SER A 31 14.79 10.10 9.60
C SER A 31 13.78 9.83 8.49
N LEU A 32 13.08 10.88 8.05
CA LEU A 32 12.10 10.80 6.97
C LEU A 32 12.74 10.34 5.65
N MET A 33 13.89 10.90 5.28
CA MET A 33 14.66 10.50 4.10
C MET A 33 15.10 9.04 4.18
N ASN A 34 15.58 8.60 5.34
CA ASN A 34 15.99 7.22 5.54
C ASN A 34 14.79 6.26 5.45
N ASN A 35 13.63 6.64 5.99
CA ASN A 35 12.41 5.84 5.91
C ASN A 35 11.91 5.75 4.46
N TYR A 36 11.93 6.85 3.71
CA TYR A 36 11.55 6.85 2.30
C TYR A 36 12.49 5.99 1.46
N ALA A 37 13.81 6.11 1.66
CA ALA A 37 14.78 5.26 0.97
C ALA A 37 14.57 3.77 1.28
N LYS A 38 14.23 3.42 2.54
CA LYS A 38 13.88 2.04 2.91
C LYS A 38 12.57 1.60 2.26
N PHE A 39 11.57 2.48 2.20
CA PHE A 39 10.29 2.23 1.55
C PHE A 39 10.46 1.94 0.06
N LEU A 40 11.22 2.76 -0.66
CA LEU A 40 11.55 2.55 -2.07
C LEU A 40 12.25 1.21 -2.34
N ARG A 41 13.09 0.75 -1.40
CA ARG A 41 13.79 -0.55 -1.49
C ARG A 41 12.95 -1.76 -1.10
N MET A 42 11.69 -1.58 -0.67
CA MET A 42 10.86 -2.71 -0.30
C MET A 42 10.56 -3.56 -1.54
N PRO A 43 10.83 -4.88 -1.52
CA PRO A 43 10.45 -5.76 -2.62
C PRO A 43 8.93 -5.73 -2.81
N LEU A 44 8.47 -5.69 -4.06
CA LEU A 44 7.04 -5.66 -4.35
C LEU A 44 6.37 -6.96 -3.90
N ARG A 45 5.22 -6.80 -3.25
CA ARG A 45 4.37 -7.91 -2.81
C ARG A 45 2.92 -7.59 -3.10
N LEU A 46 2.14 -8.62 -3.41
CA LEU A 46 0.73 -8.45 -3.77
C LEU A 46 -0.09 -7.79 -2.64
N ASP A 47 0.29 -8.04 -1.38
CA ASP A 47 -0.35 -7.47 -0.19
C ASP A 47 -0.22 -5.94 -0.06
N MET A 48 0.67 -5.31 -0.84
CA MET A 48 0.80 -3.86 -0.91
C MET A 48 -0.26 -3.20 -1.79
N PHE A 49 -0.98 -3.96 -2.62
CA PHE A 49 -1.93 -3.42 -3.60
C PHE A 49 -3.36 -3.87 -3.31
N VAL A 50 -3.54 -5.11 -2.86
CA VAL A 50 -4.86 -5.69 -2.59
C VAL A 50 -4.83 -6.57 -1.34
N PRO A 51 -5.99 -6.76 -0.66
CA PRO A 51 -6.05 -7.64 0.51
C PRO A 51 -5.80 -9.09 0.11
N VAL A 52 -4.85 -9.76 0.77
CA VAL A 52 -4.53 -11.18 0.53
C VAL A 52 -4.53 -12.00 1.83
N ASP A 53 -4.75 -13.31 1.70
CA ASP A 53 -4.54 -14.28 2.78
C ASP A 53 -3.04 -14.64 2.95
N GLU A 54 -2.76 -15.48 3.95
CA GLU A 54 -1.40 -15.99 4.23
C GLU A 54 -0.79 -16.82 3.08
N LYS A 55 -1.62 -17.29 2.15
CA LYS A 55 -1.21 -18.07 0.99
C LYS A 55 -1.06 -17.22 -0.28
N GLY A 56 -1.27 -15.91 -0.21
CA GLY A 56 -1.20 -14.99 -1.36
C GLY A 56 -2.44 -15.01 -2.26
N ASN A 57 -3.58 -15.52 -1.77
CA ASN A 57 -4.86 -15.43 -2.46
C ASN A 57 -5.54 -14.10 -2.14
N VAL A 58 -6.09 -13.46 -3.16
CA VAL A 58 -6.82 -12.19 -2.99
C VAL A 58 -8.14 -12.45 -2.28
N LEU A 59 -8.40 -11.66 -1.25
CA LEU A 59 -9.61 -11.74 -0.45
C LEU A 59 -10.70 -10.88 -1.06
N LYS A 60 -11.94 -11.39 -1.02
CA LYS A 60 -13.13 -10.60 -1.35
C LYS A 60 -13.54 -9.79 -0.14
N GLU A 61 -13.96 -8.55 -0.38
CA GLU A 61 -14.53 -7.72 0.69
C GLU A 61 -15.76 -8.43 1.32
N PRO A 62 -15.80 -8.61 2.64
CA PRO A 62 -16.94 -9.19 3.33
C PRO A 62 -18.20 -8.32 3.19
N LYS A 63 -19.38 -8.94 3.25
CA LYS A 63 -20.65 -8.20 3.21
C LYS A 63 -20.75 -7.18 4.35
N ASN A 64 -21.19 -5.96 4.03
CA ASN A 64 -21.34 -4.85 4.97
C ASN A 64 -20.03 -4.54 5.73
N TYR A 65 -18.87 -4.72 5.09
CA TYR A 65 -17.57 -4.44 5.70
C TYR A 65 -17.39 -2.95 5.99
N GLN A 66 -17.63 -2.07 5.01
CA GLN A 66 -17.51 -0.61 5.21
C GLN A 66 -18.38 -0.09 6.37
N ILE A 67 -19.64 -0.55 6.44
CA ILE A 67 -20.55 -0.20 7.54
C ILE A 67 -19.99 -0.67 8.88
N TRP A 68 -19.53 -1.92 8.95
CA TRP A 68 -18.95 -2.48 10.18
C TRP A 68 -17.65 -1.78 10.60
N LYS A 69 -16.77 -1.45 9.65
CA LYS A 69 -15.49 -0.75 9.86
C LYS A 69 -15.69 0.66 10.39
N SER A 70 -16.77 1.32 9.98
CA SER A 70 -17.10 2.68 10.43
C SER A 70 -17.49 2.77 11.91
N LEU A 71 -17.85 1.64 12.56
CA LEU A 71 -18.23 1.60 13.97
C LEU A 71 -16.99 1.87 14.86
N PRO A 72 -17.09 2.72 15.91
CA PRO A 72 -15.93 3.13 16.71
C PRO A 72 -15.08 1.98 17.30
N HIS A 73 -15.73 0.92 17.79
CA HIS A 73 -15.06 -0.26 18.37
C HIS A 73 -14.38 -1.16 17.32
N ASN A 74 -14.55 -0.88 16.03
CA ASN A 74 -13.94 -1.63 14.92
C ASN A 74 -12.83 -0.85 14.21
N GLN A 75 -12.57 0.40 14.60
CA GLN A 75 -11.53 1.21 13.97
C GLN A 75 -10.11 0.75 14.32
N GLU A 76 -9.91 0.24 15.55
CA GLU A 76 -8.63 -0.30 15.95
C GLU A 76 -8.44 -1.74 15.44
N ILE A 77 -7.26 -1.98 14.88
CA ILE A 77 -6.82 -3.31 14.44
C ILE A 77 -6.26 -4.01 15.68
N THR A 78 -7.07 -4.86 16.31
CA THR A 78 -6.61 -5.66 17.46
C THR A 78 -5.96 -6.95 16.98
N THR A 79 -4.91 -7.38 17.67
CA THR A 79 -4.27 -8.69 17.46
C THR A 79 -4.99 -9.82 18.21
N ASP A 80 -5.89 -9.52 19.14
CA ASP A 80 -6.58 -10.52 19.95
C ASP A 80 -7.56 -11.36 19.11
N GLU A 81 -7.21 -12.64 18.94
CA GLU A 81 -7.97 -13.65 18.18
C GLU A 81 -9.11 -14.29 19.00
N ASN A 82 -9.27 -13.89 20.27
CA ASN A 82 -10.06 -14.62 21.27
C ASN A 82 -11.41 -13.96 21.66
N SER A 83 -11.96 -13.07 20.84
CA SER A 83 -13.30 -12.52 21.10
C SER A 83 -14.07 -12.27 19.81
N GLY A 84 -14.85 -13.26 19.36
CA GLY A 84 -15.71 -13.05 18.20
C GLY A 84 -16.57 -14.23 17.74
N ASN A 85 -17.75 -13.91 17.22
CA ASN A 85 -18.53 -14.73 16.29
C ASN A 85 -17.81 -14.75 14.92
N LYS A 86 -17.79 -15.88 14.21
CA LYS A 86 -17.20 -16.09 12.87
C LYS A 86 -17.31 -14.91 11.87
N ILE A 87 -18.43 -14.19 11.85
CA ILE A 87 -18.62 -13.03 10.94
C ILE A 87 -17.72 -11.86 11.31
N SER A 88 -17.45 -11.67 12.60
CA SER A 88 -16.48 -10.69 13.09
C SER A 88 -15.06 -11.10 12.67
N ASP A 89 -14.76 -12.39 12.70
CA ASP A 89 -13.42 -12.91 12.39
C ASP A 89 -13.06 -12.69 10.92
N GLU A 90 -13.99 -12.93 9.98
CA GLU A 90 -13.77 -12.65 8.55
C GLU A 90 -13.51 -11.15 8.29
N LYS A 91 -14.27 -10.26 8.94
CA LYS A 91 -14.10 -8.81 8.78
C LYS A 91 -12.80 -8.31 9.39
N ARG A 92 -12.40 -8.84 10.55
CA ARG A 92 -11.12 -8.55 11.20
C ARG A 92 -9.95 -9.05 10.38
N PHE A 93 -10.06 -10.25 9.82
CA PHE A 93 -9.05 -10.80 8.92
C PHE A 93 -8.87 -9.93 7.68
N PHE A 94 -9.97 -9.54 7.02
CA PHE A 94 -9.93 -8.62 5.88
C PHE A 94 -9.33 -7.26 6.26
N GLN A 95 -9.70 -6.70 7.42
CA GLN A 95 -9.13 -5.44 7.93
C GLN A 95 -7.62 -5.52 8.15
N ARG A 96 -7.10 -6.63 8.68
CA ARG A 96 -5.65 -6.85 8.84
C ARG A 96 -4.94 -6.95 7.49
N ALA A 97 -5.58 -7.57 6.50
CA ALA A 97 -5.03 -7.65 5.13
C ALA A 97 -5.04 -6.28 4.43
N GLU A 98 -6.11 -5.51 4.56
CA GLU A 98 -6.23 -4.15 4.01
C GLU A 98 -5.21 -3.17 4.62
N ALA A 99 -4.86 -3.35 5.90
CA ALA A 99 -3.83 -2.55 6.57
C ALA A 99 -2.41 -2.75 6.03
N LYS A 100 -2.19 -3.68 5.10
CA LYS A 100 -0.91 -3.86 4.39
C LYS A 100 -0.86 -3.11 3.06
N ILE A 101 -1.98 -2.57 2.60
CA ILE A 101 -2.08 -1.88 1.31
C ILE A 101 -1.36 -0.53 1.39
N LEU A 102 -0.39 -0.34 0.50
CA LEU A 102 0.46 0.84 0.42
C LEU A 102 0.12 1.74 -0.77
N PHE A 103 -0.58 1.20 -1.78
CA PHE A 103 -0.91 1.93 -3.01
C PHE A 103 -2.42 2.04 -3.24
N GLU A 104 -2.86 3.21 -3.68
CA GLU A 104 -4.28 3.51 -3.88
C GLU A 104 -4.78 3.09 -5.28
N GLY A 105 -6.05 2.68 -5.33
CA GLY A 105 -6.82 2.56 -6.57
C GLY A 105 -6.61 1.29 -7.37
N PHE A 106 -5.83 0.33 -6.88
CA PHE A 106 -5.54 -0.91 -7.59
C PHE A 106 -6.66 -1.96 -7.46
N ASP A 107 -7.04 -2.51 -8.59
CA ASP A 107 -7.96 -3.63 -8.73
C ASP A 107 -7.25 -4.86 -9.28
N PHE A 108 -7.63 -6.04 -8.79
CA PHE A 108 -7.03 -7.31 -9.19
C PHE A 108 -7.93 -8.10 -10.14
N ALA A 109 -7.48 -8.23 -11.40
CA ALA A 109 -8.15 -9.01 -12.42
C ALA A 109 -7.42 -10.34 -12.66
N TYR A 110 -8.13 -11.45 -12.40
CA TYR A 110 -7.61 -12.79 -12.61
C TYR A 110 -8.59 -13.65 -13.40
N ASN A 111 -8.10 -14.20 -14.50
CA ASN A 111 -8.88 -14.97 -15.48
C ASN A 111 -8.60 -16.49 -15.41
N GLY A 112 -7.89 -16.97 -14.38
CA GLY A 112 -7.61 -18.40 -14.19
C GLY A 112 -6.31 -18.93 -14.81
N PHE A 113 -5.51 -18.07 -15.46
CA PHE A 113 -4.19 -18.44 -16.00
C PHE A 113 -3.05 -18.15 -15.01
N SER A 114 -1.78 -18.35 -15.38
CA SER A 114 -0.65 -18.12 -14.45
C SER A 114 -0.38 -16.64 -14.14
N VAL A 115 -0.85 -15.69 -14.95
CA VAL A 115 -0.58 -14.26 -14.79
C VAL A 115 -1.88 -13.51 -14.50
N ALA A 116 -1.90 -12.81 -13.38
CA ALA A 116 -2.93 -11.85 -13.02
C ALA A 116 -2.51 -10.44 -13.41
N ARG A 117 -3.50 -9.55 -13.58
CA ARG A 117 -3.28 -8.14 -13.88
C ARG A 117 -3.80 -7.29 -12.74
N LEU A 118 -3.01 -6.31 -12.35
CA LEU A 118 -3.47 -5.23 -11.50
C LEU A 118 -3.60 -3.98 -12.37
N THR A 119 -4.78 -3.37 -12.34
CA THR A 119 -5.08 -2.12 -13.05
C THR A 119 -5.47 -1.07 -12.03
N VAL A 120 -5.27 0.20 -12.36
CA VAL A 120 -5.58 1.29 -11.43
C VAL A 120 -6.75 2.14 -11.93
N SER A 121 -7.65 2.49 -11.01
CA SER A 121 -8.95 3.10 -11.34
C SER A 121 -8.86 4.51 -11.92
N TYR A 122 -7.81 5.26 -11.59
CA TYR A 122 -7.60 6.63 -12.07
C TYR A 122 -6.79 6.73 -13.37
N ASN A 123 -6.07 5.68 -13.78
CA ASN A 123 -5.29 5.67 -15.02
C ASN A 123 -5.24 4.25 -15.61
N SER A 124 -6.10 3.99 -16.60
CA SER A 124 -6.19 2.66 -17.23
C SER A 124 -4.94 2.23 -18.02
N SER A 125 -3.96 3.12 -18.21
CA SER A 125 -2.69 2.79 -18.88
C SER A 125 -1.69 2.12 -17.92
N ILE A 126 -1.90 2.24 -16.61
CA ILE A 126 -1.06 1.59 -15.60
C ILE A 126 -1.59 0.17 -15.37
N GLU A 127 -0.77 -0.81 -15.77
CA GLU A 127 -1.01 -2.22 -15.56
C GLU A 127 0.24 -2.90 -14.99
N LEU A 128 0.07 -3.66 -13.90
CA LEU A 128 1.11 -4.51 -13.34
C LEU A 128 0.75 -5.98 -13.58
N SER A 129 1.70 -6.74 -14.11
CA SER A 129 1.55 -8.19 -14.29
C SER A 129 2.13 -8.94 -13.08
N PHE A 130 1.34 -9.84 -12.50
CA PHE A 130 1.72 -10.65 -11.35
C PHE A 130 1.63 -12.14 -11.67
N ASN A 131 2.75 -12.87 -11.54
CA ASN A 131 2.80 -14.31 -11.73
C ASN A 131 2.30 -15.02 -10.46
N LYS A 132 1.16 -15.72 -10.55
CA LYS A 132 0.57 -16.48 -9.44
C LYS A 132 1.40 -17.69 -9.02
N ASN A 133 2.15 -18.30 -9.92
CA ASN A 133 2.94 -19.49 -9.61
C ASN A 133 4.21 -19.12 -8.83
N GLU A 134 4.87 -18.04 -9.26
CA GLU A 134 6.13 -17.56 -8.65
C GLU A 134 5.88 -16.58 -7.50
N GLN A 135 4.68 -16.02 -7.39
CA GLN A 135 4.31 -14.97 -6.43
C GLN A 135 5.16 -13.70 -6.58
N THR A 136 5.43 -13.31 -7.84
CA THR A 136 6.31 -12.18 -8.19
C THR A 136 5.66 -11.26 -9.23
N PHE A 137 6.05 -9.98 -9.19
CA PHE A 137 5.71 -9.03 -10.25
C PHE A 137 6.66 -9.20 -11.45
N GLN A 138 6.12 -9.02 -12.65
CA GLN A 138 6.88 -9.04 -13.88
C GLN A 138 7.29 -7.61 -14.25
N GLY A 139 8.59 -7.39 -14.47
CA GLY A 139 9.13 -6.09 -14.87
C GLY A 139 9.37 -5.09 -13.73
N PHE A 140 8.92 -5.39 -12.51
CA PHE A 140 9.07 -4.54 -11.33
C PHE A 140 9.55 -5.35 -10.14
N ALA A 141 10.64 -4.92 -9.50
CA ALA A 141 11.28 -5.66 -8.41
C ALA A 141 10.93 -5.08 -7.02
N ASP A 142 10.98 -3.77 -6.91
CA ASP A 142 10.78 -3.01 -5.67
C ASP A 142 9.87 -1.80 -5.89
N VAL A 143 9.55 -1.10 -4.81
CA VAL A 143 8.70 0.09 -4.87
C VAL A 143 9.31 1.17 -5.77
N GLU A 144 10.63 1.34 -5.77
CA GLU A 144 11.32 2.32 -6.61
C GLU A 144 11.05 2.10 -8.10
N SER A 145 10.97 0.85 -8.55
CA SER A 145 10.67 0.55 -9.96
C SER A 145 9.30 1.07 -10.44
N LEU A 146 8.34 1.27 -9.52
CA LEU A 146 7.02 1.83 -9.84
C LEU A 146 7.04 3.34 -10.11
N VAL A 147 8.09 4.06 -9.71
CA VAL A 147 8.23 5.50 -9.94
C VAL A 147 8.13 5.86 -11.43
N SER A 148 8.56 4.94 -12.30
CA SER A 148 8.48 5.09 -13.76
C SER A 148 7.05 5.18 -14.33
N LEU A 149 6.03 4.90 -13.51
CA LEU A 149 4.61 4.95 -13.89
C LEU A 149 3.96 6.33 -13.63
N GLU A 150 4.68 7.25 -12.97
CA GLU A 150 4.33 8.66 -12.67
C GLU A 150 3.09 8.91 -11.78
N ASP A 151 1.98 8.24 -12.03
CA ASP A 151 0.70 8.43 -11.35
C ASP A 151 0.44 7.34 -10.31
N ILE A 152 1.40 6.99 -9.47
CA ILE A 152 1.19 6.00 -8.40
C ILE A 152 0.95 6.72 -7.08
N TYR A 153 -0.22 6.54 -6.47
CA TYR A 153 -0.60 7.22 -5.23
C TYR A 153 -0.43 6.32 -3.99
N LEU A 154 0.06 6.91 -2.90
CA LEU A 154 0.34 6.25 -1.62
C LEU A 154 -0.85 6.35 -0.68
N THR A 155 -1.22 5.24 -0.05
CA THR A 155 -2.25 5.22 1.00
C THR A 155 -1.81 6.00 2.24
N GLU A 156 -2.76 6.34 3.11
CA GLU A 156 -2.45 6.91 4.43
C GLU A 156 -1.51 6.00 5.25
N VAL A 157 -1.67 4.68 5.12
CA VAL A 157 -0.81 3.70 5.79
C VAL A 157 0.63 3.81 5.31
N ALA A 158 0.85 3.91 4.00
CA ALA A 158 2.19 4.10 3.43
C ALA A 158 2.82 5.42 3.89
N ARG A 159 2.05 6.51 3.88
CA ARG A 159 2.54 7.82 4.34
C ARG A 159 2.95 7.79 5.82
N LYS A 160 2.14 7.16 6.68
CA LYS A 160 2.48 6.92 8.09
C LYS A 160 3.73 6.07 8.26
N LEU A 161 3.89 5.02 7.45
CA LEU A 161 5.06 4.15 7.44
C LEU A 161 6.35 4.93 7.10
N ILE A 162 6.27 5.89 6.18
CA ILE A 162 7.38 6.77 5.81
C ILE A 162 7.67 7.80 6.93
N GLY A 163 6.67 8.14 7.73
CA GLY A 163 6.76 9.15 8.80
C GLY A 163 6.22 10.52 8.40
N LEU A 164 5.43 10.58 7.32
CA LEU A 164 4.71 11.78 6.90
C LEU A 164 3.55 12.04 7.87
N LYS A 165 3.38 13.31 8.27
CA LYS A 165 2.22 13.75 9.06
C LYS A 165 1.01 13.90 8.13
N ASN A 166 -0.15 13.46 8.62
CA ASN A 166 -1.45 13.68 7.97
C ASN A 166 -1.83 15.16 7.98
#